data_AF-A0AAU6LB33-F1
#
_entry.id   AF-A0AAU6LB33-F1
#
_cell.length_a   1.000
_cell.length_b   1.000
_cell.length_c   1.000
_cell.angle_alpha   90.00
_cell.angle_beta   90.00
_cell.angle_gamma   90.00
#
_symmetry.space_group_name_H-M   'P 1'
#
loop_
_entity.id
_entity.type
_entity.pdbx_description
1 polymer ?
#
loop_
_entity_poly.entity_id
_entity_poly.type
_entity_poly.pdbx_seq_one_letter_code
_entity_poly.pdbx_strand_id
1 'polypeptide(L)'
;MCRPAWRQALIEASHLKDLARLRRVRDRIDREHARPLDVEELARAVDMAAGLLGRQFRLVYGASPYAYLTARRIQRATALLRAGDLGVAEVRRAVGCPTPGIFTTRFTELVGVAPDAYPRAARPPAEPAEPAEPVRIREASAPTAHLAWCS
;
A
#
# COMPACT_ATOMS: atom_id res chain seq x y z
N MET A 1 -10.22 -5.48 45.62
CA MET A 1 -10.73 -6.68 44.91
C MET A 1 -9.70 -7.10 43.86
N CYS A 2 -8.99 -8.20 44.08
CA CYS A 2 -7.96 -8.71 43.16
C CYS A 2 -8.66 -9.39 41.97
N ARG A 3 -8.49 -8.89 40.74
CA ARG A 3 -8.90 -9.64 39.56
C ARG A 3 -7.92 -10.81 39.42
N PRO A 4 -8.39 -12.06 39.37
CA PRO A 4 -7.48 -13.20 39.29
C PRO A 4 -6.70 -13.16 37.96
N ALA A 5 -5.44 -13.60 37.98
CA ALA A 5 -4.51 -13.49 36.84
C ALA A 5 -5.06 -14.12 35.54
N TRP A 6 -5.87 -15.17 35.63
CA TRP A 6 -6.55 -15.77 34.47
C TRP A 6 -7.53 -14.81 33.78
N ARG A 7 -8.19 -13.91 34.52
CA ARG A 7 -9.12 -12.92 33.96
C ARG A 7 -8.36 -11.87 33.15
N GLN A 8 -7.15 -11.49 33.58
CA GLN A 8 -6.29 -10.55 32.86
C GLN A 8 -5.74 -11.18 31.56
N ALA A 9 -5.24 -12.42 31.65
CA ALA A 9 -4.74 -13.15 30.49
C ALA A 9 -5.83 -13.36 29.42
N LEU A 10 -7.08 -13.61 29.81
CA LEU A 10 -8.21 -13.71 28.87
C LEU A 10 -8.50 -12.39 28.17
N ILE A 11 -8.42 -11.25 28.87
CA ILE A 11 -8.62 -9.92 28.29
C ILE A 11 -7.52 -9.63 27.26
N GLU A 12 -6.26 -9.90 27.60
CA GLU A 12 -5.12 -9.72 26.69
C GLU A 12 -5.22 -10.62 25.46
N ALA A 13 -5.55 -11.90 25.64
CA ALA A 13 -5.77 -12.82 24.53
C ALA A 13 -6.92 -12.36 23.62
N SER A 14 -7.99 -11.80 24.19
CA SER A 14 -9.09 -11.21 23.41
C SER A 14 -8.64 -9.98 22.64
N HIS A 15 -7.88 -9.08 23.26
CA HIS A 15 -7.33 -7.89 22.60
C HIS A 15 -6.40 -8.25 21.44
N LEU A 16 -5.51 -9.23 21.61
CA LEU A 16 -4.63 -9.69 20.54
C LEU A 16 -5.42 -10.27 19.36
N LYS A 17 -6.49 -11.03 19.63
CA LYS A 17 -7.39 -11.56 18.59
C LYS A 17 -8.09 -10.42 17.84
N ASP A 18 -8.57 -9.40 18.54
CA ASP A 18 -9.21 -8.24 17.93
C ASP A 18 -8.23 -7.43 17.06
N LEU A 19 -7.00 -7.21 17.52
CA LEU A 19 -5.95 -6.56 16.71
C LEU A 19 -5.63 -7.37 15.44
N ALA A 20 -5.57 -8.70 15.54
CA ALA A 20 -5.36 -9.57 14.39
C ALA A 20 -6.53 -9.49 13.39
N ARG A 21 -7.78 -9.41 13.87
CA ARG A 21 -8.98 -9.19 13.03
C ARG A 21 -8.92 -7.84 12.32
N LEU A 22 -8.63 -6.77 13.04
CA LEU A 22 -8.53 -5.41 12.49
C LEU A 22 -7.41 -5.29 11.44
N ARG A 23 -6.28 -5.95 11.66
CA ARG A 23 -5.20 -6.04 10.67
C ARG A 23 -5.67 -6.72 9.38
N ARG A 24 -6.40 -7.84 9.47
CA ARG A 24 -6.96 -8.50 8.28
C ARG A 24 -7.91 -7.59 7.50
N VAL A 25 -8.73 -6.80 8.20
CA VAL A 25 -9.62 -5.81 7.58
C VAL A 25 -8.82 -4.74 6.86
N ARG A 26 -7.81 -4.14 7.51
CA ARG A 26 -6.93 -3.15 6.87
C ARG A 26 -6.25 -3.72 5.64
N ASP A 27 -5.66 -4.90 5.76
CA ASP A 27 -4.93 -5.55 4.66
C ASP A 27 -5.88 -5.86 3.49
N ARG A 28 -7.15 -6.18 3.75
CA ARG A 28 -8.18 -6.33 2.72
C ARG A 28 -8.50 -4.99 2.03
N ILE A 29 -8.74 -3.93 2.79
CA ILE A 29 -8.98 -2.57 2.25
C ILE A 29 -7.80 -2.13 1.37
N ASP A 30 -6.58 -2.40 1.81
CA ASP A 30 -5.35 -2.06 1.12
C ASP A 30 -5.20 -2.76 -0.25
N ARG A 31 -5.57 -4.04 -0.32
CA ARG A 31 -5.56 -4.84 -1.55
C ARG A 31 -6.69 -4.46 -2.49
N GLU A 32 -7.89 -4.25 -1.95
CA GLU A 32 -9.14 -4.04 -2.70
C GLU A 32 -9.51 -2.55 -2.84
N HIS A 33 -8.58 -1.63 -2.63
CA HIS A 33 -8.85 -0.19 -2.54
C HIS A 33 -9.62 0.40 -3.74
N ALA A 34 -9.50 -0.17 -4.94
CA ALA A 34 -10.24 0.30 -6.11
C ALA A 34 -11.74 -0.10 -6.10
N ARG A 35 -12.15 -1.05 -5.24
CA ARG A 35 -13.54 -1.53 -5.15
C ARG A 35 -14.37 -0.68 -4.17
N PRO A 36 -15.70 -0.61 -4.34
CA PRO A 36 -16.59 -0.05 -3.33
C PRO A 36 -16.39 -0.73 -1.97
N LEU A 37 -16.51 0.03 -0.88
CA LEU A 37 -16.35 -0.49 0.47
C LEU A 37 -17.70 -0.92 1.05
N ASP A 38 -17.79 -2.18 1.45
CA ASP A 38 -18.88 -2.71 2.26
C ASP A 38 -18.35 -3.04 3.67
N VAL A 39 -18.71 -2.21 4.65
CA VAL A 39 -18.26 -2.38 6.04
C VAL A 39 -18.94 -3.57 6.71
N GLU A 40 -20.17 -3.90 6.34
CA GLU A 40 -20.89 -5.08 6.86
C GLU A 40 -20.22 -6.36 6.37
N GLU A 41 -19.83 -6.40 5.09
CA GLU A 41 -19.08 -7.53 4.55
C GLU A 41 -17.71 -7.70 5.23
N LEU A 42 -16.98 -6.60 5.45
CA LEU A 42 -15.72 -6.63 6.18
C LEU A 42 -15.87 -7.15 7.61
N ALA A 43 -16.94 -6.74 8.29
CA ALA A 43 -17.23 -7.13 9.66
C ALA A 43 -17.59 -8.62 9.76
N ARG A 44 -18.45 -9.11 8.85
CA ARG A 44 -18.78 -10.54 8.72
C ARG A 44 -17.54 -11.39 8.46
N ALA A 45 -16.63 -10.94 7.61
CA ALA A 45 -15.41 -11.68 7.29
C ALA A 45 -14.43 -11.88 8.48
N VAL A 46 -14.63 -11.17 9.59
CA VAL A 46 -13.79 -11.28 10.79
C VAL A 46 -14.59 -11.56 12.07
N ASP A 47 -15.85 -11.97 11.94
CA ASP A 47 -16.78 -12.26 13.04
C ASP A 47 -16.96 -11.08 14.02
N MET A 48 -17.17 -9.88 13.47
CA MET A 48 -17.45 -8.67 14.24
C MET A 48 -18.76 -8.02 13.79
N ALA A 49 -19.43 -7.32 14.72
CA ALA A 49 -20.50 -6.40 14.35
C ALA A 49 -19.90 -5.15 13.69
N ALA A 50 -20.51 -4.63 12.62
CA ALA A 50 -19.98 -3.49 11.87
C ALA A 50 -19.78 -2.23 12.73
N GLY A 51 -20.71 -1.94 13.64
CA GLY A 51 -20.58 -0.82 14.57
C GLY A 51 -19.38 -0.96 15.52
N LEU A 52 -19.04 -2.18 15.94
CA LEU A 52 -17.85 -2.44 16.75
C LEU A 52 -16.58 -2.32 15.90
N LEU A 53 -16.59 -2.93 14.70
CA LEU A 53 -15.49 -2.84 13.75
C LEU A 53 -15.12 -1.38 13.47
N GLY A 54 -16.10 -0.53 13.11
CA GLY A 54 -15.84 0.88 12.82
C GLY A 54 -15.23 1.64 13.99
N ARG A 55 -15.69 1.38 15.23
CA ARG A 55 -15.15 2.00 16.44
C ARG A 55 -13.72 1.53 16.72
N GLN A 56 -13.48 0.23 16.77
CA GLN A 56 -12.14 -0.31 17.06
C GLN A 56 -11.14 0.03 15.96
N PHE A 57 -11.56 -0.01 14.68
CA PHE A 57 -10.70 0.37 13.57
C PHE A 57 -10.23 1.82 13.69
N ARG A 58 -11.12 2.74 14.07
CA ARG A 58 -10.74 4.14 14.34
C ARG A 58 -9.78 4.26 15.52
N LEU A 59 -9.99 3.52 16.60
CA LEU A 59 -9.09 3.55 17.75
C LEU A 59 -7.68 3.07 17.40
N VAL A 60 -7.57 2.05 16.54
CA VAL A 60 -6.27 1.44 16.18
C VAL A 60 -5.57 2.18 15.04
N TYR A 61 -6.31 2.68 14.04
CA TYR A 61 -5.75 3.28 12.82
C TYR A 61 -6.01 4.78 12.67
N GLY A 62 -6.63 5.43 13.65
CA GLY A 62 -6.87 6.87 13.68
C GLY A 62 -8.00 7.36 12.75
N ALA A 63 -8.59 6.48 11.94
CA ALA A 63 -9.61 6.84 10.94
C ALA A 63 -10.71 5.78 10.86
N SER A 64 -11.93 6.15 10.44
CA SER A 64 -12.94 5.14 10.09
C SER A 64 -12.52 4.35 8.84
N PRO A 65 -13.09 3.15 8.58
CA PRO A 65 -12.79 2.38 7.37
C PRO A 65 -12.95 3.18 6.07
N TYR A 66 -14.02 3.97 5.93
CA TYR A 66 -14.24 4.83 4.76
C TYR A 66 -13.18 5.95 4.62
N ALA A 67 -12.81 6.59 5.72
CA ALA A 67 -11.79 7.64 5.71
C ALA A 67 -10.40 7.06 5.39
N TYR A 68 -10.07 5.90 5.95
CA TYR A 68 -8.84 5.17 5.66
C TYR A 68 -8.77 4.77 4.17
N LEU A 69 -9.86 4.21 3.61
CA LEU A 69 -9.92 3.89 2.19
C LEU A 69 -9.70 5.13 1.31
N THR A 70 -10.32 6.25 1.67
CA THR A 70 -10.16 7.51 0.93
C THR A 70 -8.69 7.95 0.92
N ALA A 71 -8.04 7.95 2.08
CA ALA A 71 -6.62 8.27 2.19
C ALA A 71 -5.75 7.31 1.38
N ARG A 72 -6.03 6.00 1.43
CA ARG A 72 -5.32 4.98 0.65
C ARG A 72 -5.46 5.20 -0.86
N ARG A 73 -6.65 5.56 -1.34
CA ARG A 73 -6.88 5.89 -2.75
C ARG A 73 -6.07 7.10 -3.19
N ILE A 74 -6.02 8.14 -2.36
CA ILE A 74 -5.22 9.33 -2.66
C ILE A 74 -3.72 9.00 -2.65
N GLN A 75 -3.22 8.23 -1.68
CA GLN A 75 -1.82 7.78 -1.67
C GLN A 75 -1.45 7.03 -2.96
N ARG A 76 -2.33 6.15 -3.44
CA ARG A 76 -2.13 5.43 -4.71
C ARG A 76 -2.20 6.35 -5.91
N ALA A 77 -3.11 7.33 -5.91
CA ALA A 77 -3.21 8.33 -6.96
C ALA A 77 -1.94 9.17 -7.08
N THR A 78 -1.39 9.60 -5.95
CA THR A 78 -0.12 10.35 -5.88
C THR A 78 1.03 9.55 -6.50
N ALA A 79 1.12 8.25 -6.22
CA ALA A 79 2.14 7.39 -6.82
C ALA A 79 1.99 7.29 -8.34
N LEU A 80 0.77 7.11 -8.84
CA LEU A 80 0.49 7.01 -10.28
C LEU A 80 0.74 8.34 -11.02
N LEU A 81 0.31 9.48 -10.44
CA LEU A 81 0.57 10.80 -11.03
C LEU A 81 2.06 11.11 -11.06
N ARG A 82 2.80 10.75 -10.00
CA ARG A 82 4.25 10.92 -9.98
C ARG A 82 4.94 10.09 -11.05
N ALA A 83 4.48 8.86 -11.32
CA ALA A 83 5.04 8.03 -12.39
C ALA A 83 4.90 8.67 -13.79
N GLY A 84 3.80 9.40 -14.02
CA GLY A 84 3.61 10.23 -15.22
C GLY A 84 3.02 9.50 -16.42
N ASP A 85 2.76 8.19 -16.32
CA ASP A 85 2.21 7.37 -17.42
C ASP A 85 0.72 7.56 -17.67
N LEU A 86 -0.03 8.06 -16.68
CA LEU A 86 -1.49 8.19 -16.71
C LEU A 86 -1.95 9.64 -16.53
N GLY A 87 -3.00 10.02 -17.24
CA GLY A 87 -3.72 11.27 -17.02
C GLY A 87 -4.57 11.24 -15.75
N VAL A 88 -4.94 12.43 -15.23
CA VAL A 88 -5.72 12.55 -13.97
C VAL A 88 -7.03 11.76 -14.00
N ALA A 89 -7.75 11.77 -15.13
CA ALA A 89 -9.00 11.03 -15.27
C ALA A 89 -8.80 9.50 -15.22
N GLU A 90 -7.68 9.00 -15.76
CA GLU A 90 -7.29 7.59 -15.73
C GLU A 90 -6.88 7.17 -14.33
N VAL A 91 -6.05 7.98 -13.67
CA VAL A 91 -5.63 7.75 -12.28
C VAL A 91 -6.85 7.66 -11.36
N ARG A 92 -7.79 8.61 -11.45
CA ARG A 92 -9.04 8.59 -10.67
C ARG A 92 -9.79 7.26 -10.83
N ARG A 93 -9.94 6.79 -12.07
CA ARG A 93 -10.61 5.51 -12.37
C ARG A 93 -9.82 4.34 -11.80
N ALA A 94 -8.50 4.32 -11.98
CA ALA A 94 -7.62 3.26 -11.50
C ALA A 94 -7.67 3.10 -9.98
N VAL A 95 -7.77 4.19 -9.22
CA VAL A 95 -7.88 4.14 -7.75
C VAL A 95 -9.31 3.94 -7.25
N GLY A 96 -10.31 3.86 -8.13
CA GLY A 96 -11.71 3.60 -7.76
C GLY A 96 -12.42 4.79 -7.13
N CYS A 97 -12.01 6.03 -7.41
CA CYS A 97 -12.72 7.20 -6.91
C CYS A 97 -13.98 7.47 -7.76
N PRO A 98 -15.17 7.57 -7.15
CA PRO A 98 -16.45 7.48 -7.87
C PRO A 98 -16.68 8.68 -8.80
N THR A 99 -16.43 9.89 -8.31
CA THR A 99 -16.69 11.12 -9.06
C THR A 99 -15.43 11.98 -9.17
N PRO A 100 -15.27 12.76 -10.27
CA PRO A 100 -14.18 13.72 -10.41
C PRO A 100 -14.13 14.74 -9.26
N GLY A 101 -15.29 15.30 -8.87
CA GLY A 101 -15.35 16.30 -7.80
C GLY A 101 -14.84 15.77 -6.46
N ILE A 102 -15.31 14.59 -6.02
CA ILE A 102 -14.84 13.97 -4.77
C ILE A 102 -13.34 13.69 -4.84
N PHE A 103 -12.85 13.21 -5.98
CA PHE A 103 -11.43 12.94 -6.16
C PHE A 103 -10.59 14.22 -6.02
N THR A 104 -10.92 15.27 -6.77
CA THR A 104 -10.17 16.54 -6.73
C THR A 104 -10.19 17.15 -5.34
N THR A 105 -11.36 17.21 -4.68
CA THR A 105 -11.46 17.74 -3.32
C THR A 105 -10.60 16.94 -2.35
N ARG A 106 -10.74 15.61 -2.30
CA ARG A 106 -9.99 14.76 -1.35
C ARG A 106 -8.50 14.74 -1.64
N PHE A 107 -8.11 14.79 -2.92
CA PHE A 107 -6.72 14.86 -3.31
C PHE A 107 -6.11 16.17 -2.80
N THR A 108 -6.73 17.31 -3.10
CA THR A 108 -6.24 18.62 -2.66
C THR A 108 -6.21 18.75 -1.14
N GLU A 109 -7.23 18.28 -0.43
CA GLU A 109 -7.27 18.28 1.04
C GLU A 109 -6.11 17.49 1.67
N LEU A 110 -5.73 16.35 1.08
CA LEU A 110 -4.72 15.46 1.65
C LEU A 110 -3.30 15.73 1.13
N VAL A 111 -3.16 16.28 -0.07
CA VAL A 111 -1.86 16.49 -0.75
C VAL A 111 -1.44 17.96 -0.74
N GLY A 112 -2.40 18.89 -0.62
CA GLY A 112 -2.16 20.34 -0.58
C GLY A 112 -2.16 21.04 -1.95
N VAL A 113 -2.18 20.29 -3.06
CA VAL A 113 -2.27 20.83 -4.43
C VAL A 113 -3.25 20.02 -5.27
N ALA A 114 -3.81 20.65 -6.31
CA ALA A 114 -4.73 19.98 -7.23
C ALA A 114 -4.04 18.85 -8.01
N PRO A 115 -4.77 17.79 -8.43
CA PRO A 115 -4.19 16.66 -9.17
C PRO A 115 -3.51 17.08 -10.48
N ASP A 116 -4.08 18.04 -11.20
CA ASP A 116 -3.54 18.54 -12.47
C ASP A 116 -2.24 19.35 -12.29
N ALA A 117 -2.05 19.95 -11.12
CA ALA A 117 -0.84 20.69 -10.74
C ALA A 117 0.20 19.79 -10.05
N TYR A 118 -0.10 18.50 -9.85
CA TYR A 118 0.81 17.60 -9.14
C TYR A 118 2.04 17.28 -10.00
N PRO A 119 3.28 17.43 -9.47
CA PRO A 119 4.49 17.17 -10.25
C PRO A 119 4.54 15.74 -10.78
N ARG A 120 4.80 15.63 -12.09
CA ARG A 120 5.07 14.35 -12.75
C ARG A 120 6.58 14.16 -12.82
N ALA A 121 7.05 12.93 -12.71
CA ALA A 121 8.42 12.62 -13.07
C ALA A 121 8.64 13.10 -14.52
N ALA A 122 9.66 13.91 -14.73
CA ALA A 122 10.14 14.14 -16.08
C ALA A 122 10.55 12.77 -16.60
N ARG A 123 9.82 12.25 -17.59
CA ARG A 123 10.28 11.10 -18.35
C ARG A 123 11.65 11.53 -18.90
N PRO A 124 12.75 10.85 -18.55
CA PRO A 124 14.02 11.18 -19.19
C PRO A 124 13.76 11.16 -20.69
N PRO A 125 14.28 12.15 -21.45
CA PRO A 125 14.14 12.12 -22.90
C PRO A 125 14.54 10.72 -23.33
N ALA A 126 13.70 10.06 -24.12
CA ALA A 126 14.01 8.74 -24.64
C ALA A 126 15.31 8.92 -25.43
N GLU A 127 16.44 8.57 -24.83
CA GLU A 127 17.70 8.51 -25.54
C GLU A 127 17.45 7.58 -26.71
N PRO A 128 17.67 8.02 -27.97
CA PRO A 128 17.58 7.12 -29.09
C PRO A 128 18.49 5.96 -28.78
N ALA A 129 17.95 4.74 -28.86
CA ALA A 129 18.69 3.51 -28.61
C ALA A 129 19.89 3.46 -29.56
N GLU A 130 21.04 3.95 -29.11
CA GLU A 130 22.30 3.63 -29.72
C GLU A 130 22.49 2.11 -29.54
N PRO A 131 22.71 1.35 -30.61
CA PRO A 131 22.91 -0.09 -30.49
C PRO A 131 24.12 -0.32 -29.59
N ALA A 132 23.86 -0.91 -28.43
CA ALA A 132 24.88 -1.26 -27.45
C ALA A 132 26.01 -2.04 -28.13
N GLU A 133 27.19 -1.42 -28.20
CA GLU A 133 28.41 -2.13 -28.55
C GLU A 133 28.59 -3.30 -27.58
N PRO A 134 28.89 -4.52 -28.07
CA PRO A 134 29.02 -5.67 -27.20
C PRO A 134 30.20 -5.48 -26.25
N VAL A 135 29.90 -5.43 -24.95
CA VAL A 135 30.87 -5.46 -23.86
C VAL A 135 31.74 -6.71 -24.01
N ARG A 136 32.99 -6.53 -24.46
CA ARG A 136 33.97 -7.61 -24.46
C ARG A 136 34.33 -7.94 -23.02
N ILE A 137 33.89 -9.10 -22.56
CA ILE A 137 34.35 -9.69 -21.30
C ILE A 137 35.83 -10.02 -21.50
N ARG A 138 36.70 -9.28 -20.81
CA ARG A 138 38.13 -9.60 -20.76
C ARG A 138 38.27 -10.85 -19.89
N GLU A 139 38.57 -11.99 -20.52
CA GLU A 139 38.85 -13.24 -19.82
C GLU A 139 39.94 -13.02 -18.76
N ALA A 140 39.62 -13.40 -17.52
CA ALA A 140 40.58 -13.40 -16.43
C ALA A 140 41.60 -14.51 -16.69
N SER A 141 42.88 -14.15 -16.82
CA SER A 141 43.97 -15.13 -16.82
C SER A 141 43.93 -15.93 -15.51
N ALA A 142 43.79 -17.25 -15.63
CA ALA A 142 43.84 -18.17 -14.51
C ALA A 142 45.22 -18.18 -13.84
N PRO A 143 45.31 -18.32 -12.51
CA PRO A 143 46.58 -18.54 -11.84
C PRO A 143 47.06 -19.98 -12.06
N THR A 144 48.29 -20.14 -12.54
CA THR A 144 48.97 -21.42 -12.70
C THR A 144 49.21 -22.06 -11.33
N ALA A 145 48.45 -23.11 -11.00
CA ALA A 145 48.75 -23.96 -9.86
C ALA A 145 49.71 -25.07 -10.32
N HIS A 146 51.01 -24.92 -10.03
CA HIS A 146 51.95 -26.03 -10.06
C HIS A 146 51.81 -26.85 -8.76
N LEU A 147 51.14 -27.99 -8.84
CA LEU A 147 51.31 -29.07 -7.87
C LEU A 147 52.17 -30.15 -8.51
N ALA A 148 53.47 -30.11 -8.20
CA ALA A 148 54.39 -31.21 -8.43
C ALA A 148 54.37 -32.09 -7.17
N TRP A 149 53.75 -33.26 -7.27
CA TRP A 149 53.97 -34.39 -6.38
C TRP A 149 54.60 -35.49 -7.23
N CYS A 150 55.89 -35.76 -7.03
CA CYS A 150 56.55 -36.98 -7.50
C CYS A 150 56.99 -37.79 -6.28
N SER A 151 56.51 -39.02 -6.26
CA SER A 151 57.02 -40.16 -5.50
C SER A 151 58.43 -40.57 -5.92
#